data_AF-A0A383BLV7-F1
#
_entry.id   AF-A0A383BLV7-F1
#
_cell.length_a   1.000
_cell.length_b   1.000
_cell.length_c   1.000
_cell.angle_alpha   90.00
_cell.angle_beta   90.00
_cell.angle_gamma   90.00
#
_symmetry.space_group_name_H-M   'P 1'
#
loop_
_entity.id
_entity.type
_entity.pdbx_description
1 polymer ?
#
loop_
_entity_poly.entity_id
_entity_poly.type
_entity_poly.pdbx_seq_one_letter_code
_entity_poly.pdbx_strand_id
1 'polypeptide(L)'
;LSLLLHEHAAAGNADELAELMIRHVIPIYDFRARQKGYEVSAMKTLMNLTGQVGGKVRPPLPEVRESEIPILREMAEAWEALL
;
A
#
# COMPACT_ATOMS: atom_id res chain seq x y z
N LEU A 1 0.47 8.56 5.47
CA LEU A 1 1.60 7.62 5.68
C LEU A 1 2.97 8.17 5.28
N SER A 2 3.26 8.49 4.01
CA SER A 2 4.62 8.90 3.60
C SER A 2 5.18 10.13 4.33
N LEU A 3 4.32 11.10 4.64
CA LEU A 3 4.70 12.26 5.46
C LEU A 3 5.01 11.86 6.90
N LEU A 4 4.15 11.06 7.52
CA LEU A 4 4.35 10.55 8.88
C LEU A 4 5.66 9.74 9.00
N LEU A 5 5.98 8.88 8.02
CA LEU A 5 7.27 8.18 7.98
C LEU A 5 8.46 9.15 7.96
N HIS A 6 8.36 10.21 7.15
CA HIS A 6 9.40 11.24 7.08
C HIS A 6 9.54 11.99 8.40
N GLU A 7 8.43 12.37 9.04
CA GLU A 7 8.43 13.09 10.32
C GLU A 7 9.12 12.28 11.42
N HIS A 8 8.78 11.00 11.57
CA HIS A 8 9.44 10.12 12.55
C HIS A 8 10.93 9.91 12.23
N ALA A 9 11.28 9.73 10.96
CA ALA A 9 12.67 9.60 10.55
C ALA A 9 13.48 10.88 10.84
N ALA A 10 12.92 12.05 10.52
CA ALA A 10 13.57 13.34 10.74
C ALA A 10 13.72 13.68 12.24
N ALA A 11 12.77 13.22 13.07
CA ALA A 11 12.81 13.38 14.52
C ALA A 11 13.74 12.38 15.23
N GLY A 12 14.26 11.37 14.53
CA GLY A 12 15.06 10.29 15.14
C GLY A 12 14.23 9.28 15.95
N ASN A 13 12.91 9.25 15.74
CA ASN A 13 11.95 8.37 16.42
C ASN A 13 12.01 6.96 15.80
N ALA A 14 13.09 6.24 16.08
CA ALA A 14 13.40 4.97 15.42
C ALA A 14 12.38 3.86 15.72
N ASP A 15 11.87 3.80 16.94
CA ASP A 15 10.92 2.77 17.36
C ASP A 15 9.55 2.98 16.70
N GLU A 16 9.04 4.21 16.70
CA GLU A 16 7.79 4.56 16.01
C GLU A 16 7.93 4.40 14.49
N LEU A 17 9.07 4.76 13.91
CA LEU A 17 9.34 4.54 12.50
C LEU A 17 9.34 3.03 12.18
N ALA A 18 10.00 2.22 13.00
CA ALA A 18 10.03 0.76 12.81
C ALA A 18 8.62 0.17 12.86
N GLU A 19 7.78 0.64 13.78
CA GLU A 19 6.40 0.17 13.90
C GLU A 19 5.55 0.55 12.67
N LEU A 20 5.70 1.79 12.18
CA LEU A 20 5.04 2.21 10.94
C LEU A 20 5.50 1.39 9.74
N MET A 21 6.80 1.07 9.66
CA MET A 21 7.35 0.24 8.61
C MET A 21 6.76 -1.17 8.64
N ILE A 22 6.74 -1.81 9.82
CA ILE A 22 6.24 -3.19 10.00
C ILE A 22 4.75 -3.27 9.72
N ARG A 23 3.95 -2.32 10.22
CA ARG A 23 2.48 -2.40 10.10
C ARG A 23 1.96 -1.97 8.75
N HIS A 24 2.60 -1.01 8.09
CA HIS A 24 1.98 -0.33 6.95
C HIS A 24 2.81 -0.36 5.67
N VAL A 25 4.14 -0.42 5.76
CA VAL A 25 5.02 -0.32 4.59
C VAL A 25 5.42 -1.71 4.09
N ILE A 26 6.01 -2.53 4.95
CA ILE A 26 6.46 -3.88 4.57
C ILE A 26 5.32 -4.71 3.96
N PRO A 27 4.08 -4.73 4.52
CA PRO A 27 3.00 -5.54 3.97
C PRO A 27 2.63 -5.19 2.52
N ILE A 28 2.65 -3.91 2.14
CA ILE A 28 2.37 -3.52 0.75
C ILE A 28 3.54 -3.87 -0.18
N TYR A 29 4.79 -3.79 0.29
CA TYR A 29 5.94 -4.24 -0.51
C TYR A 29 5.92 -5.75 -0.73
N ASP A 30 5.61 -6.53 0.30
CA ASP A 30 5.45 -7.98 0.21
C ASP A 30 4.32 -8.35 -0.76
N PHE A 31 3.19 -7.66 -0.70
CA PHE A 31 2.11 -7.85 -1.65
C PHE A 31 2.54 -7.56 -3.09
N ARG A 32 3.20 -6.43 -3.32
CA ARG A 32 3.69 -6.00 -4.64
C ARG A 32 4.72 -6.98 -5.23
N ALA A 33 5.45 -7.69 -4.37
CA ALA A 33 6.45 -8.68 -4.80
C ALA A 33 5.84 -10.03 -5.24
N ARG A 34 4.55 -10.30 -4.97
CA ARG A 34 3.91 -11.59 -5.29
C ARG A 34 3.85 -11.91 -6.78
N GLN A 35 3.79 -10.89 -7.63
CA GLN A 35 3.70 -11.05 -9.07
C GLN A 35 4.28 -9.83 -9.80
N LYS A 36 5.08 -10.05 -10.84
CA LYS A 36 5.62 -8.97 -11.68
C LYS A 36 4.49 -8.10 -12.23
N GLY A 37 4.58 -6.79 -12.01
CA GLY A 37 3.57 -5.81 -12.41
C GLY A 37 2.64 -5.39 -11.27
N TYR A 38 2.60 -6.12 -10.15
CA TYR A 38 1.79 -5.74 -8.98
C TYR A 38 2.27 -4.46 -8.32
N GLU A 39 3.47 -3.99 -8.64
CA GLU A 39 3.96 -2.70 -8.18
C GLU A 39 3.04 -1.55 -8.59
N VAL A 40 2.41 -1.65 -9.76
CA VAL A 40 1.45 -0.66 -10.28
C VAL A 40 0.02 -1.13 -10.06
N SER A 41 -0.27 -2.41 -10.31
CA SER A 41 -1.63 -2.95 -10.21
C SER A 41 -2.19 -2.84 -8.80
N ALA A 42 -1.40 -3.18 -7.77
CA ALA A 42 -1.83 -3.04 -6.38
C ALA A 42 -2.15 -1.58 -6.02
N MET A 43 -1.32 -0.64 -6.48
CA MET A 43 -1.53 0.78 -6.20
C MET A 43 -2.79 1.32 -6.89
N LYS A 44 -3.05 0.95 -8.15
CA LYS A 44 -4.29 1.33 -8.83
C LYS A 44 -5.53 0.71 -8.19
N THR A 45 -5.45 -0.54 -7.75
CA THR A 45 -6.52 -1.19 -7.00
C THR A 45 -6.78 -0.45 -5.68
N LEU A 46 -5.75 -0.12 -4.91
CA LEU A 46 -5.86 0.68 -3.67
C LEU A 46 -6.47 2.06 -3.91
N MET A 47 -6.05 2.76 -4.97
CA MET A 47 -6.66 4.02 -5.38
C MET A 47 -8.17 3.85 -5.62
N ASN A 48 -8.57 2.85 -6.41
CA ASN A 48 -9.98 2.60 -6.68
C ASN A 48 -10.77 2.22 -5.40
N LEU A 49 -10.16 1.46 -4.48
CA LEU A 49 -10.78 1.06 -3.22
C LEU A 49 -11.01 2.25 -2.28
N THR A 50 -10.11 3.23 -2.29
CA THR A 50 -10.16 4.47 -1.48
C THR A 50 -10.93 5.61 -2.17
N GLY A 51 -11.70 5.30 -3.23
CA GLY A 51 -12.52 6.28 -3.95
C GLY A 51 -11.74 7.23 -4.88
N GLN A 52 -10.43 7.01 -5.06
CA GLN A 52 -9.62 7.72 -6.05
C GLN A 52 -9.77 7.07 -7.45
N VAL A 53 -9.38 7.80 -8.49
CA VAL A 53 -9.47 7.32 -9.88
C VAL A 53 -8.17 6.64 -10.31
N GLY A 54 -7.96 5.39 -9.88
CA GLY A 54 -6.81 4.57 -10.31
C GLY A 54 -6.99 3.94 -11.70
N GLY A 55 -8.24 3.56 -12.02
CA GLY A 55 -8.61 2.90 -13.27
C GLY A 55 -7.96 1.51 -13.44
N LYS A 56 -8.11 0.92 -14.63
CA LYS A 56 -7.47 -0.36 -14.98
C LYS A 56 -6.00 -0.19 -15.33
N VAL A 57 -5.23 -1.26 -15.20
CA VAL A 57 -3.86 -1.28 -15.75
C VAL A 57 -3.88 -1.49 -17.26
N ARG A 58 -2.80 -1.07 -17.95
CA ARG A 58 -2.62 -1.31 -19.38
C ARG A 58 -1.80 -2.58 -19.58
N PRO A 59 -2.09 -3.42 -20.60
CA PRO A 59 -1.20 -4.51 -20.99
C PRO A 59 0.25 -4.04 -21.17
N PRO A 60 1.26 -4.81 -20.71
CA PRO A 60 1.19 -6.21 -20.28
C PRO A 60 0.97 -6.41 -18.76
N LEU A 61 0.62 -5.36 -18.00
CA LEU A 61 0.47 -5.49 -16.55
C LEU A 61 -0.77 -6.33 -16.20
N PRO A 62 -0.65 -7.26 -15.23
CA PRO A 62 -1.77 -8.08 -14.77
C PRO A 62 -2.66 -7.30 -13.81
N GLU A 63 -3.97 -7.57 -13.81
CA GLU A 63 -4.84 -7.09 -12.73
C GLU A 63 -4.59 -7.86 -11.42
N VAL A 64 -4.94 -7.25 -10.29
CA VAL A 64 -4.94 -7.94 -8.99
C VAL A 64 -6.04 -9.00 -9.00
N ARG A 65 -5.75 -10.20 -8.50
CA ARG A 65 -6.75 -11.28 -8.42
C ARG A 65 -7.87 -10.89 -7.48
N GLU A 66 -9.10 -11.26 -7.81
CA GLU A 66 -10.28 -10.95 -6.97
C GLU A 66 -10.12 -11.48 -5.54
N SER A 67 -9.51 -12.66 -5.38
CA SER A 67 -9.21 -13.27 -4.08
C SER A 67 -8.22 -12.47 -3.22
N GLU A 68 -7.43 -11.59 -3.83
CA GLU A 68 -6.40 -10.78 -3.16
C GLU A 68 -6.89 -9.34 -2.88
N ILE A 69 -8.00 -8.91 -3.45
CA ILE A 69 -8.60 -7.59 -3.22
C ILE A 69 -8.92 -7.35 -1.73
N PRO A 70 -9.46 -8.32 -0.96
CA PRO A 70 -9.71 -8.12 0.48
C PRO A 70 -8.44 -7.76 1.27
N ILE A 71 -7.28 -8.30 0.88
CA ILE A 71 -5.99 -8.00 1.53
C ILE A 71 -5.62 -6.53 1.34
N LEU A 72 -5.79 -6.01 0.11
CA LEU A 72 -5.54 -4.59 -0.17
C LEU A 72 -6.56 -3.67 0.50
N ARG A 73 -7.80 -4.12 0.67
CA ARG A 73 -8.83 -3.36 1.40
C ARG A 73 -8.44 -3.20 2.87
N GLU A 74 -8.02 -4.27 3.53
CA GLU A 74 -7.56 -4.22 4.92
C GLU A 74 -6.36 -3.27 5.09
N MET A 75 -5.40 -3.30 4.16
CA MET A 75 -4.28 -2.35 4.15
C MET A 75 -4.74 -0.90 4.00
N ALA A 76 -5.71 -0.63 3.13
CA ALA A 76 -6.25 0.71 2.92
C ALA A 76 -6.96 1.24 4.19
N GLU A 77 -7.79 0.41 4.82
CA GLU A 77 -8.48 0.75 6.07
C GLU A 77 -7.48 1.05 7.20
N ALA A 78 -6.41 0.24 7.30
CA ALA A 78 -5.34 0.48 8.28
C ALA A 78 -4.57 1.78 8.03
N TRP A 79 -4.47 2.25 6.78
CA TRP A 79 -3.86 3.54 6.46
C TRP A 79 -4.78 4.72 6.71
N GLU A 80 -6.08 4.58 6.44
CA GLU A 80 -7.08 5.62 6.74
C GLU A 80 -7.15 5.91 8.24
N ALA A 81 -6.97 4.90 9.09
CA ALA A 81 -6.92 5.09 10.55
C ALA A 81 -5.72 5.94 11.04
N LEU A 82 -4.76 6.26 10.17
CA LEU A 82 -3.61 7.14 10.48
C LEU A 82 -3.82 8.60 10.04
N LEU A 83 -4.94 8.91 9.36
CA LEU A 83 -5.31 10.24 8.88
C LEU A 83 -6.27 10.92 9.87
#